data_AF-A0A239XNG5-F1
#
_entry.id   AF-A0A239XNG5-F1
#
_cell.length_a   1.000
_cell.length_b   1.000
_cell.length_c   1.000
_cell.angle_alpha   90.00
_cell.angle_beta   90.00
_cell.angle_gamma   90.00
#
_symmetry.space_group_name_H-M   'P 1'
#
loop_
_entity.id
_entity.type
_entity.pdbx_description
1 polymer ?
#
loop_
_entity_poly.entity_id
_entity_poly.type
_entity_poly.pdbx_seq_one_letter_code
_entity_poly.pdbx_strand_id
1 'polypeptide(L)'
;MSAQLEREIAKDRGKHGKKSLGIAKEKEPISKKISTTDPDSGWFHKGEHKQVFAYNAQVACDKYGWALGYSIHAGNVHDSQAFPELFDQIKALQPSYLIADSGYKTPSIAHYLLSLGITPVFPYTRPRGKKGMLSSKEFVYDEYYDVYLCPGNHPLCYSITT
;
A
#
# COMPACT_ATOMS: atom_id res chain seq x y z
N MET A 1 6.52 -6.53 8.95
CA MET A 1 5.09 -6.13 8.89
C MET A 1 4.25 -7.05 7.99
N SER A 2 4.66 -7.39 6.77
CA SER A 2 3.86 -8.20 5.83
C SER A 2 3.52 -9.63 6.29
N ALA A 3 4.44 -10.31 6.97
CA ALA A 3 4.28 -11.73 7.31
C ALA A 3 3.10 -12.07 8.24
N GLN A 4 2.68 -11.14 9.11
CA GLN A 4 1.51 -11.36 9.97
C GLN A 4 0.22 -11.29 9.15
N LEU A 5 0.09 -10.27 8.31
CA LEU A 5 -1.06 -10.10 7.43
C LEU A 5 -1.21 -11.29 6.48
N GLU A 6 -0.11 -11.79 5.92
CA GLU A 6 -0.11 -12.99 5.07
C GLU A 6 -0.59 -14.24 5.80
N ARG A 7 -0.21 -14.43 7.08
CA ARG A 7 -0.70 -15.53 7.91
C ARG A 7 -2.21 -15.44 8.17
N GLU A 8 -2.70 -14.24 8.47
CA GLU A 8 -4.13 -14.01 8.68
C GLU A 8 -4.93 -14.27 7.40
N ILE A 9 -4.44 -13.79 6.25
CA ILE A 9 -5.01 -14.09 4.93
C ILE A 9 -5.00 -15.59 4.67
N ALA A 10 -3.90 -16.30 4.96
CA ALA A 10 -3.83 -17.74 4.76
C ALA A 10 -4.83 -18.50 5.64
N LYS A 11 -5.01 -18.08 6.90
CA LYS A 11 -6.00 -18.67 7.82
C LYS A 11 -7.43 -18.46 7.35
N ASP A 12 -7.74 -17.24 6.89
CA ASP A 12 -9.04 -16.91 6.30
C ASP A 12 -9.32 -17.76 5.05
N ARG A 13 -8.33 -17.87 4.16
CA ARG A 13 -8.41 -18.74 2.97
C ARG A 13 -8.65 -20.20 3.34
N GLY A 14 -7.97 -20.72 4.37
CA GLY A 14 -8.18 -22.08 4.87
C GLY A 14 -9.60 -22.32 5.38
N LYS A 15 -10.19 -21.37 6.13
CA LYS A 15 -11.60 -21.44 6.55
C LYS A 15 -12.57 -21.53 5.37
N HIS A 16 -12.22 -20.84 4.28
CA HIS A 16 -13.00 -20.86 3.04
C HIS A 16 -12.61 -21.99 2.07
N GLY A 17 -11.77 -22.97 2.48
CA GLY A 17 -11.34 -24.09 1.64
C GLY A 17 -10.45 -23.70 0.45
N LYS A 18 -9.89 -22.49 0.44
CA LYS A 18 -9.06 -21.96 -0.65
C LYS A 18 -7.59 -22.35 -0.47
N LYS A 19 -6.90 -22.65 -1.58
CA LYS A 19 -5.44 -22.83 -1.58
C LYS A 19 -4.74 -21.55 -1.08
N SER A 20 -3.59 -21.68 -0.44
CA SER A 20 -2.76 -20.51 -0.07
C SER A 20 -2.42 -19.67 -1.30
N LEU A 21 -2.29 -18.35 -1.12
CA LEU A 21 -1.72 -17.52 -2.19
C LEU A 21 -0.28 -17.99 -2.42
N GLY A 22 0.11 -18.10 -3.70
CA GLY A 22 1.50 -18.41 -4.03
C GLY A 22 2.43 -17.34 -3.47
N ILE A 23 3.60 -17.75 -2.98
CA ILE A 23 4.66 -16.83 -2.58
C ILE A 23 5.00 -15.99 -3.82
N ALA A 24 5.07 -14.66 -3.67
CA ALA A 24 5.49 -13.79 -4.75
C ALA A 24 6.84 -14.30 -5.28
N LYS A 25 6.92 -14.58 -6.59
CA LYS A 25 8.18 -15.03 -7.22
C LYS A 25 9.29 -14.09 -6.80
N GLU A 26 10.43 -14.66 -6.37
CA GLU A 26 11.64 -13.86 -6.17
C GLU A 26 11.89 -13.06 -7.45
N LYS A 27 11.93 -11.74 -7.30
CA LYS A 27 12.21 -10.88 -8.43
C LYS A 27 13.61 -11.20 -8.89
N GLU A 28 13.76 -11.47 -10.18
CA GLU A 28 15.07 -11.62 -10.82
C GLU A 28 15.98 -10.45 -10.44
N PRO A 29 17.31 -10.65 -10.35
CA PRO A 29 18.23 -9.58 -9.99
C PRO A 29 18.14 -8.44 -11.01
N ILE A 30 17.46 -7.36 -10.60
CA ILE A 30 17.33 -6.16 -11.42
C ILE A 30 18.68 -5.43 -11.38
N SER A 31 19.21 -5.06 -12.55
CA SER A 31 20.39 -4.22 -12.64
C SER A 31 20.13 -2.87 -11.96
N LYS A 32 20.92 -2.55 -10.93
CA LYS A 32 20.82 -1.27 -10.21
C LYS A 32 21.87 -0.30 -10.73
N LYS A 33 21.46 0.92 -11.03
CA LYS A 33 22.38 2.04 -11.28
C LYS A 33 22.87 2.57 -9.93
N ILE A 34 24.19 2.56 -9.74
CA ILE A 34 24.87 3.03 -8.53
C ILE A 34 25.75 4.21 -8.94
N SER A 35 25.75 5.27 -8.14
CA SER A 35 26.63 6.42 -8.36
C SER A 35 28.08 6.04 -8.05
N THR A 36 29.01 6.50 -8.88
CA THR A 36 30.45 6.29 -8.66
C THR A 36 31.01 7.17 -7.55
N THR A 37 30.38 8.31 -7.28
CA THR A 37 30.85 9.29 -6.27
C THR A 37 30.20 9.07 -4.91
N ASP A 38 28.96 8.61 -4.89
CA ASP A 38 28.18 8.41 -3.67
C ASP A 38 27.29 7.15 -3.78
N PRO A 39 27.80 5.97 -3.39
CA PRO A 39 27.09 4.70 -3.52
C PRO A 39 25.78 4.60 -2.72
N ASP A 40 25.61 5.42 -1.68
CA ASP A 40 24.43 5.41 -0.81
C ASP A 40 23.25 6.19 -1.43
N SER A 41 23.52 6.98 -2.46
CA SER A 41 22.49 7.70 -3.21
C SER A 41 21.69 6.77 -4.13
N GLY A 42 20.37 7.01 -4.20
CA GLY A 42 19.46 6.21 -5.02
C GLY A 42 19.20 6.86 -6.37
N TRP A 43 19.22 6.05 -7.45
CA TRP A 43 18.79 6.51 -8.77
C TRP A 43 17.29 6.80 -8.81
N PHE A 44 16.90 8.06 -8.97
CA PHE A 44 15.53 8.53 -8.89
C PHE A 44 15.09 9.26 -10.17
N HIS A 45 13.84 9.04 -10.56
CA HIS A 45 13.20 9.75 -11.68
C HIS A 45 12.25 10.81 -11.13
N LYS A 46 12.59 12.09 -11.32
CA LYS A 46 11.74 13.22 -10.97
C LYS A 46 10.89 13.62 -12.17
N GLY A 47 9.66 13.11 -12.21
CA GLY A 47 8.76 13.28 -13.35
C GLY A 47 9.33 12.63 -14.62
N GLU A 48 8.92 13.12 -15.79
CA GLU A 48 9.37 12.56 -17.07
C GLU A 48 10.77 13.08 -17.49
N HIS A 49 11.23 14.20 -16.95
CA HIS A 49 12.32 14.97 -17.55
C HIS A 49 13.67 14.91 -16.82
N LYS A 50 13.74 14.40 -15.57
CA LYS A 50 14.98 14.43 -14.80
C LYS A 50 15.27 13.09 -14.12
N GLN A 51 16.47 12.57 -14.36
CA GLN A 51 17.01 11.40 -13.70
C GLN A 51 18.21 11.87 -12.87
N VAL A 52 18.15 11.67 -11.55
CA VAL A 52 19.16 12.16 -10.61
C VAL A 52 19.45 11.12 -9.55
N PHE A 53 20.67 11.12 -9.03
CA PHE A 53 20.97 10.44 -7.78
C PHE A 53 20.51 11.33 -6.62
N ALA A 54 19.69 10.79 -5.73
CA ALA A 54 19.06 11.55 -4.66
C ALA A 54 18.90 10.72 -3.38
N TYR A 55 18.66 11.44 -2.29
CA TYR A 55 18.18 10.91 -1.03
C TYR A 55 16.71 11.30 -0.86
N ASN A 56 15.94 10.40 -0.26
CA ASN A 56 14.59 10.66 0.20
C ASN A 56 14.64 10.86 1.72
N ALA A 57 14.22 12.04 2.17
CA ALA A 57 14.05 12.35 3.57
C ALA A 57 12.56 12.26 3.91
N GLN A 58 12.21 11.30 4.77
CA GLN A 58 10.86 11.20 5.30
C GLN A 58 10.82 11.86 6.67
N VAL A 59 9.87 12.76 6.88
CA VAL A 59 9.76 13.54 8.12
C VAL A 59 8.38 13.33 8.71
N ALA A 60 8.33 12.99 9.98
CA ALA A 60 7.11 12.93 10.76
C ALA A 60 6.93 14.26 11.49
N CYS A 61 5.77 14.89 11.31
CA CYS A 61 5.45 16.17 11.92
C CYS A 61 4.27 16.04 12.89
N ASP A 62 4.24 16.91 13.89
CA ASP A 62 3.06 17.11 14.72
C ASP A 62 1.97 17.91 13.98
N LYS A 63 0.83 18.13 14.67
CA LYS A 63 -0.30 18.90 14.12
C LYS A 63 0.00 20.38 13.88
N TYR A 64 1.09 20.92 14.44
CA TYR A 64 1.53 22.31 14.29
C TYR A 64 2.70 22.46 13.31
N GLY A 65 3.18 21.35 12.73
CA GLY A 65 4.28 21.34 11.77
C GLY A 65 5.68 21.18 12.38
N TRP A 66 5.79 20.86 13.67
CA TRP A 66 7.08 20.54 14.30
C TRP A 66 7.55 19.16 13.87
N ALA A 67 8.79 19.07 13.40
CA ALA A 67 9.42 17.80 13.08
C ALA A 67 9.67 17.01 14.37
N LEU A 68 9.05 15.84 14.48
CA LEU A 68 9.17 14.91 15.61
C LEU A 68 10.21 13.82 15.35
N GLY A 69 10.46 13.51 14.07
CA GLY A 69 11.41 12.49 13.66
C GLY A 69 11.63 12.54 12.15
N TYR A 70 12.74 11.95 11.71
CA TYR A 70 13.05 11.82 10.30
C TYR A 70 13.88 10.56 10.03
N SER A 71 13.74 10.01 8.83
CA SER A 71 14.60 8.95 8.30
C SER A 71 15.13 9.35 6.92
N ILE A 72 16.33 8.88 6.60
CA ILE A 72 16.99 9.17 5.33
C ILE A 72 17.22 7.84 4.61
N HIS A 73 16.76 7.77 3.37
CA HIS A 73 16.92 6.60 2.53
C HIS A 73 17.44 6.99 1.15
N ALA A 74 18.00 6.04 0.44
CA ALA A 74 18.32 6.21 -0.97
C ALA A 74 17.04 6.53 -1.77
N GLY A 75 17.11 7.45 -2.74
CA GLY A 75 15.95 7.94 -3.48
C GLY A 75 15.20 6.89 -4.31
N ASN A 76 15.78 5.69 -4.49
CA ASN A 76 15.14 4.55 -5.15
C ASN A 76 14.34 3.66 -4.20
N VAL A 77 14.39 3.90 -2.88
CA VAL A 77 13.61 3.18 -1.89
C VAL A 77 12.18 3.71 -1.88
N HIS A 78 11.21 2.81 -2.01
CA HIS A 78 9.79 3.18 -1.97
C HIS A 78 9.37 3.54 -0.54
N ASP A 79 8.50 4.55 -0.40
CA ASP A 79 8.17 5.11 0.90
C ASP A 79 7.61 4.10 1.91
N SER A 80 6.84 3.14 1.42
CA SER A 80 6.30 2.04 2.24
C SER A 80 7.36 1.14 2.88
N GLN A 81 8.57 1.06 2.32
CA GLN A 81 9.68 0.26 2.88
C GLN A 81 10.45 1.04 3.94
N ALA A 82 10.50 2.36 3.79
CA ALA A 82 11.18 3.29 4.70
C ALA A 82 10.34 3.63 5.95
N PHE A 83 9.01 3.51 5.85
CA PHE A 83 8.06 3.76 6.94
C PHE A 83 8.39 3.14 8.32
N PRO A 84 8.80 1.86 8.46
CA PRO A 84 9.09 1.28 9.77
C PRO A 84 10.13 2.09 10.56
N GLU A 85 11.19 2.55 9.90
CA GLU A 85 12.29 3.26 10.55
C GLU A 85 11.82 4.63 11.07
N LEU A 86 11.04 5.35 10.26
CA LEU A 86 10.42 6.60 10.68
C LEU A 86 9.44 6.39 11.84
N PHE A 87 8.59 5.36 11.73
CA PHE A 87 7.57 5.08 12.73
C PHE A 87 8.17 4.68 14.08
N ASP A 88 9.31 3.99 14.09
CA ASP A 88 10.01 3.60 15.30
C ASP A 88 10.48 4.80 16.15
N GLN A 89 10.73 5.95 15.53
CA GLN A 89 11.09 7.18 16.24
C GLN A 89 9.88 7.83 16.94
N ILE A 90 8.70 7.75 16.33
CA ILE A 90 7.49 8.43 16.81
C ILE A 90 6.56 7.51 17.62
N LYS A 91 6.75 6.18 17.59
CA LYS A 91 5.85 5.21 18.25
C LYS A 91 5.69 5.47 19.76
N ALA A 92 6.73 5.99 20.41
CA ALA A 92 6.72 6.29 21.84
C ALA A 92 5.71 7.38 22.21
N LEU A 93 5.34 8.24 21.26
CA LEU A 93 4.37 9.32 21.44
C LEU A 93 2.91 8.81 21.42
N GLN A 94 2.68 7.55 21.03
CA GLN A 94 1.37 6.90 20.99
C GLN A 94 0.28 7.77 20.31
N PRO A 95 0.49 8.17 19.04
CA PRO A 95 -0.48 9.01 18.35
C PRO A 95 -1.80 8.27 18.13
N SER A 96 -2.94 8.93 18.36
CA SER A 96 -4.25 8.34 18.07
C SER A 96 -4.55 8.27 16.57
N TYR A 97 -4.03 9.23 15.81
CA TYR A 97 -4.21 9.34 14.36
C TYR A 97 -2.86 9.51 13.68
N LEU A 98 -2.67 8.85 12.54
CA LEU A 98 -1.49 9.02 11.70
C LEU A 98 -1.93 9.38 10.29
N ILE A 99 -1.61 10.59 9.85
CA ILE A 99 -1.90 11.08 8.51
C ILE A 99 -0.66 10.84 7.65
N ALA A 100 -0.82 10.18 6.52
CA ALA A 100 0.29 9.91 5.61
C ALA A 100 -0.16 10.03 4.14
N ASP A 101 0.81 10.24 3.25
CA ASP A 101 0.55 10.35 1.82
C ASP A 101 0.12 9.02 1.17
N SER A 102 -0.09 9.05 -0.15
CA SER A 102 -0.49 7.87 -0.92
C SER A 102 0.60 6.80 -1.06
N GLY A 103 1.88 7.14 -0.90
CA GLY A 103 3.01 6.21 -0.93
C GLY A 103 3.02 5.25 0.27
N TYR A 104 2.51 5.69 1.42
CA TYR A 104 2.34 4.85 2.60
C TYR A 104 1.07 4.00 2.60
N LYS A 105 0.15 4.23 1.64
CA LYS A 105 -1.15 3.56 1.54
C LYS A 105 -1.00 2.10 1.08
N THR A 106 -0.54 1.25 1.99
CA THR A 106 -0.39 -0.19 1.78
C THR A 106 -1.19 -0.97 2.84
N PRO A 107 -1.76 -2.13 2.49
CA PRO A 107 -2.52 -2.94 3.45
C PRO A 107 -1.70 -3.37 4.66
N SER A 108 -0.40 -3.64 4.48
CA SER A 108 0.51 -4.03 5.56
C SER A 108 0.71 -2.92 6.59
N ILE A 109 0.91 -1.67 6.14
CA ILE A 109 1.04 -0.51 7.03
C ILE A 109 -0.29 -0.21 7.72
N ALA A 110 -1.40 -0.23 6.96
CA ALA A 110 -2.74 0.00 7.52
C ALA A 110 -3.07 -1.00 8.64
N HIS A 111 -2.85 -2.30 8.38
CA HIS A 111 -3.07 -3.36 9.36
C HIS A 111 -2.19 -3.20 10.59
N TYR A 112 -0.92 -2.86 10.40
CA TYR A 112 0.03 -2.65 11.49
C TYR A 112 -0.35 -1.47 12.38
N LEU A 113 -0.81 -0.36 11.82
CA LEU A 113 -1.26 0.79 12.61
C LEU A 113 -2.55 0.47 13.38
N LEU A 114 -3.49 -0.20 12.73
CA LEU A 114 -4.75 -0.62 13.36
C LEU A 114 -4.52 -1.62 14.50
N SER A 115 -3.57 -2.54 14.37
CA SER A 115 -3.25 -3.50 15.44
C SER A 115 -2.60 -2.83 16.67
N LEU A 116 -1.99 -1.66 16.48
CA LEU A 116 -1.47 -0.81 17.56
C LEU A 116 -2.53 0.15 18.13
N GLY A 117 -3.77 0.12 17.64
CA GLY A 117 -4.84 1.04 18.05
C GLY A 117 -4.72 2.45 17.46
N ILE A 118 -3.86 2.64 16.46
CA ILE A 118 -3.66 3.92 15.77
C ILE A 118 -4.57 3.95 14.54
N THR A 119 -5.30 5.05 14.34
CA THR A 119 -6.17 5.21 13.17
C THR A 119 -5.37 5.80 12.00
N PRO A 120 -5.09 5.03 10.93
CA PRO A 120 -4.43 5.55 9.75
C PRO A 120 -5.40 6.40 8.91
N VAL A 121 -4.97 7.59 8.52
CA VAL A 121 -5.71 8.51 7.65
C VAL A 121 -4.91 8.69 6.36
N PHE A 122 -5.31 7.95 5.33
CA PHE A 122 -4.68 8.02 4.00
C PHE A 122 -5.55 8.79 3.01
N PRO A 123 -4.96 9.44 2.00
CA PRO A 123 -5.71 10.10 0.95
C PRO A 123 -6.60 9.12 0.19
N TYR A 124 -7.84 9.55 -0.06
CA TYR A 124 -8.76 8.81 -0.89
C TYR A 124 -8.31 8.82 -2.35
N THR A 125 -8.21 7.64 -2.94
CA THR A 125 -7.93 7.48 -4.37
C THR A 125 -9.18 6.88 -4.98
N ARG A 126 -9.88 7.62 -5.83
CA ARG A 126 -11.06 7.08 -6.51
C ARG A 126 -10.63 5.88 -7.35
N PRO A 127 -11.26 4.70 -7.19
CA PRO A 127 -11.01 3.56 -8.07
C PRO A 127 -11.26 3.97 -9.51
N ARG A 128 -10.25 3.82 -10.38
CA ARG A 128 -10.40 4.03 -11.82
C ARG A 128 -10.75 2.68 -12.42
N GLY A 129 -11.98 2.56 -12.94
CA GLY A 129 -12.36 1.40 -13.74
C GLY A 129 -11.51 1.30 -15.01
N LYS A 130 -11.51 0.13 -15.66
CA LYS A 130 -10.89 -0.01 -16.98
C LYS A 130 -11.68 0.83 -17.99
N LYS A 131 -10.96 1.61 -18.80
CA LYS A 131 -11.57 2.46 -19.83
C LYS A 131 -12.34 1.55 -20.82
N GLY A 132 -13.63 1.83 -21.03
CA GLY A 132 -14.51 1.02 -21.87
C GLY A 132 -15.23 -0.14 -21.16
N MET A 133 -15.00 -0.36 -19.86
CA MET A 133 -15.81 -1.26 -19.03
C MET A 133 -16.83 -0.48 -18.20
N LEU A 134 -17.93 -1.13 -17.86
CA LEU A 134 -18.99 -0.58 -17.00
C LEU A 134 -18.43 -0.23 -15.61
N SER A 135 -18.91 0.88 -15.03
CA SER A 135 -18.58 1.28 -13.67
C SER A 135 -19.25 0.35 -12.66
N SER A 136 -18.60 0.08 -11.52
CA SER A 136 -19.20 -0.67 -10.41
C SER A 136 -20.52 -0.07 -9.91
N LYS A 137 -20.74 1.24 -10.10
CA LYS A 137 -21.99 1.92 -9.73
C LYS A 137 -23.20 1.55 -10.60
N GLU A 138 -22.94 1.00 -11.77
CA GLU A 138 -23.99 0.60 -12.72
C GLU A 138 -24.55 -0.79 -12.38
N PHE A 139 -23.95 -1.47 -11.40
CA PHE A 139 -24.43 -2.75 -10.91
C PHE A 139 -25.26 -2.56 -9.64
N VAL A 140 -26.37 -3.29 -9.56
CA VAL A 140 -27.26 -3.29 -8.39
C VAL A 140 -27.14 -4.64 -7.69
N TYR A 141 -26.96 -4.62 -6.37
CA TYR A 141 -26.95 -5.85 -5.58
C TYR A 141 -28.39 -6.26 -5.24
N ASP A 142 -28.73 -7.52 -5.49
CA ASP A 142 -29.98 -8.15 -5.10
C ASP A 142 -29.75 -9.05 -3.89
N GLU A 143 -30.24 -8.62 -2.73
CA GLU A 143 -30.09 -9.33 -1.45
C GLU A 143 -30.85 -10.66 -1.40
N TYR A 144 -31.96 -10.80 -2.13
CA TYR A 144 -32.78 -12.00 -2.09
C TYR A 144 -32.10 -13.17 -2.80
N TYR A 145 -31.43 -12.88 -3.91
CA TYR A 145 -30.73 -13.89 -4.72
C TYR A 145 -29.22 -13.94 -4.51
N ASP A 146 -28.63 -13.03 -3.72
CA ASP A 146 -27.19 -12.87 -3.50
C ASP A 146 -26.39 -12.71 -4.82
N VAL A 147 -26.89 -11.86 -5.72
CA VAL A 147 -26.27 -11.60 -7.04
C VAL A 147 -26.17 -10.12 -7.35
N TYR A 148 -25.24 -9.76 -8.24
CA TYR A 148 -25.20 -8.43 -8.84
C TYR A 148 -25.89 -8.42 -10.18
N LEU A 149 -26.80 -7.48 -10.41
CA LEU A 149 -27.43 -7.26 -11.72
C LEU A 149 -26.63 -6.23 -12.50
N CYS A 150 -26.29 -6.54 -13.76
CA CYS A 150 -25.71 -5.56 -14.68
C CYS A 150 -26.80 -4.64 -15.27
N PRO A 151 -26.44 -3.52 -15.93
CA PRO A 151 -27.40 -2.63 -16.59
C PRO A 151 -28.32 -3.28 -17.62
N GLY A 152 -27.91 -4.42 -18.18
CA GLY A 152 -28.73 -5.24 -19.07
C GLY A 152 -29.64 -6.24 -18.36
N ASN A 153 -29.80 -6.14 -17.03
CA ASN A 153 -30.55 -7.07 -16.18
C ASN A 153 -30.06 -8.53 -16.23
N HIS A 154 -28.80 -8.76 -16.58
CA HIS A 154 -28.20 -10.08 -16.47
C HIS A 154 -27.61 -10.30 -15.07
N PRO A 155 -27.92 -11.43 -14.41
CA PRO A 155 -27.36 -11.76 -13.11
C PRO A 155 -25.88 -12.14 -13.24
N LEU A 156 -25.05 -11.49 -12.45
CA LEU A 156 -23.67 -11.82 -12.21
C LEU A 156 -23.59 -12.54 -10.88
N CYS A 157 -23.64 -13.87 -10.96
CA CYS A 157 -23.36 -14.71 -9.82
C CYS A 157 -21.89 -14.55 -9.42
N TYR A 158 -21.63 -14.56 -8.12
CA TYR A 158 -20.26 -14.63 -7.63
C TYR A 158 -19.61 -15.92 -8.17
N SER A 159 -18.66 -15.75 -9.10
CA SER A 159 -17.90 -16.84 -9.68
C SER A 159 -16.42 -16.59 -9.41
N ILE A 160 -15.76 -17.61 -8.87
CA ILE A 160 -14.33 -17.60 -8.65
C ILE A 160 -13.64 -18.09 -9.92
N THR A 161 -12.64 -17.36 -10.42
CA THR A 161 -11.80 -17.83 -11.51
C THR A 161 -11.05 -19.08 -11.05
N THR A 162 -11.38 -20.24 -11.62
CA THR A 162 -10.73 -21.54 -11.36
C THR A 162 -9.27 -21.56 -11.81
#